data_AF-A0A0J9VLI8-F1
#
_entry.id   AF-A0A0J9VLI8-F1
#
_cell.length_a   1.000
_cell.length_b   1.000
_cell.length_c   1.000
_cell.angle_alpha   90.00
_cell.angle_beta   90.00
_cell.angle_gamma   90.00
#
_symmetry.space_group_name_H-M   'P 1'
#
loop_
_entity.id
_entity.type
_entity.pdbx_description
1 polymer ?
#
loop_
_entity_poly.entity_id
_entity_poly.type
_entity_poly.pdbx_seq_one_letter_code
_entity_poly.pdbx_strand_id
1 'polypeptide(L)'
;MHLDHKIPWHLIAPHFSLTPSDQRGNYNLAALDIPEQKAVIGHFNRVFLATIREFSDTESTKTDSTPISGKLFSDDVLYFAERHFGLSPHEDNSALHNPLNPSHQDLGYWKRRAKDPDSDVEPCYSTADANLADAAKMLVIVAATADDKTTRREALSALVRLSTEVPISDLRGLHWGHAFGLDLVASVALQMYIFLNLIEAVESRAAERVPLLSVEQLLSFLSNHALENYDFPAQNIPHRAFWHSLGVTESWVAGRRKGTLEGDKAVIDPLAGGSDEVQHKARESLKKYLKDCFAILYAYDVVLRNAVGSERADEYWQYELNWVFELL
;
A
#
# COMPACT_ATOMS: atom_id res chain seq x y z
N MET A 1 16.33 -8.18 -2.38
CA MET A 1 14.89 -8.08 -2.04
C MET A 1 14.70 -7.81 -0.53
N HIS A 2 13.48 -7.48 -0.08
CA HIS A 2 13.14 -7.28 1.35
C HIS A 2 12.63 -8.59 1.96
N LEU A 3 13.09 -8.91 3.18
CA LEU A 3 12.74 -10.12 3.94
C LEU A 3 13.05 -11.45 3.22
N ASP A 4 14.12 -11.50 2.43
CA ASP A 4 14.53 -12.68 1.62
C ASP A 4 14.79 -13.95 2.43
N HIS A 5 15.08 -13.76 3.72
CA HIS A 5 15.31 -14.83 4.67
C HIS A 5 14.01 -15.37 5.30
N LYS A 6 12.89 -14.66 5.19
CA LYS A 6 11.58 -15.05 5.74
C LYS A 6 10.56 -15.42 4.68
N ILE A 7 10.53 -14.69 3.56
CA ILE A 7 9.56 -14.89 2.48
C ILE A 7 10.19 -15.79 1.40
N PRO A 8 9.54 -16.89 0.98
CA PRO A 8 10.15 -17.90 0.12
C PRO A 8 10.15 -17.50 -1.37
N TRP A 9 10.72 -16.34 -1.70
CA TRP A 9 10.86 -15.84 -3.08
C TRP A 9 11.55 -16.86 -4.01
N HIS A 10 12.57 -17.54 -3.49
CA HIS A 10 13.32 -18.57 -4.22
C HIS A 10 12.47 -19.80 -4.60
N LEU A 11 11.40 -20.09 -3.85
CA LEU A 11 10.48 -21.20 -4.13
C LEU A 11 9.42 -20.81 -5.14
N ILE A 12 8.92 -19.57 -5.09
CA ILE A 12 7.84 -19.12 -5.98
C ILE A 12 8.36 -18.65 -7.35
N ALA A 13 9.53 -17.99 -7.42
CA ALA A 13 10.10 -17.50 -8.66
C ALA A 13 10.26 -18.55 -9.80
N PRO A 14 10.62 -19.82 -9.56
CA PRO A 14 10.63 -20.85 -10.60
C PRO A 14 9.31 -21.07 -11.34
N HIS A 15 8.17 -20.63 -10.78
CA HIS A 15 6.84 -20.83 -11.33
C HIS A 15 6.39 -19.67 -12.23
N PHE A 16 7.25 -18.68 -12.43
CA PHE A 16 6.97 -17.51 -13.24
C PHE A 16 8.13 -17.27 -14.22
N SER A 17 7.82 -16.61 -15.32
CA SER A 17 8.81 -16.20 -16.31
C SER A 17 8.51 -14.81 -16.86
N LEU A 18 9.57 -14.13 -17.30
CA LEU A 18 9.46 -12.87 -18.05
C LEU A 18 9.53 -13.22 -19.54
N THR A 19 8.41 -13.07 -20.23
CA THR A 19 8.28 -13.38 -21.66
C THR A 19 8.07 -12.10 -22.47
N PRO A 20 8.61 -11.98 -23.69
CA PRO A 20 8.31 -10.83 -24.53
C PRO A 20 6.81 -10.67 -24.75
N SER A 21 6.31 -9.44 -24.62
CA SER A 21 4.91 -9.12 -24.94
C SER A 21 4.74 -8.78 -26.43
N ASP A 22 3.49 -8.71 -26.91
CA ASP A 22 3.18 -8.24 -28.27
C ASP A 22 3.64 -6.80 -28.51
N GLN A 23 3.74 -5.99 -27.44
CA GLN A 23 4.31 -4.65 -27.51
C GLN A 23 5.84 -4.71 -27.47
N ARG A 24 6.46 -4.20 -28.53
CA ARG A 24 7.92 -4.26 -28.70
C ARG A 24 8.64 -3.60 -27.53
N GLY A 25 9.47 -4.39 -26.84
CA GLY A 25 10.30 -3.92 -25.73
C GLY A 25 9.63 -3.97 -24.36
N ASN A 26 8.41 -4.51 -24.27
CA ASN A 26 7.74 -4.85 -23.02
C ASN A 26 7.73 -6.36 -22.79
N TYR A 27 7.65 -6.76 -21.53
CA TYR A 27 7.63 -8.15 -21.08
C TYR A 27 6.42 -8.43 -20.20
N ASN A 28 5.87 -9.63 -20.30
CA ASN A 28 4.85 -10.15 -19.40
C ASN A 28 5.52 -10.98 -18.30
N LEU A 29 5.18 -10.70 -17.05
CA LEU A 29 5.36 -11.66 -15.96
C LEU A 29 4.23 -12.68 -16.04
N ALA A 30 4.54 -13.92 -16.43
CA ALA A 30 3.56 -14.95 -16.70
C ALA A 30 3.77 -16.17 -15.80
N ALA A 31 2.66 -16.68 -15.27
CA ALA A 31 2.55 -18.03 -14.72
C ALA A 31 3.02 -19.09 -15.74
N LEU A 32 3.71 -20.14 -15.27
CA LEU A 32 4.12 -21.27 -16.12
C LEU A 32 3.08 -22.40 -16.20
N ASP A 33 2.04 -22.35 -15.35
CA ASP A 33 0.95 -23.33 -15.25
C ASP A 33 1.43 -24.78 -15.06
N ILE A 34 2.54 -24.96 -14.34
CA ILE A 34 3.05 -26.29 -14.00
C ILE A 34 2.27 -26.91 -12.84
N PRO A 35 2.19 -28.26 -12.76
CA PRO A 35 1.29 -28.95 -11.82
C PRO A 35 1.43 -28.52 -10.35
N GLU A 36 2.64 -28.21 -9.92
CA GLU A 36 2.96 -27.85 -8.54
C GLU A 36 2.68 -26.36 -8.21
N GLN A 37 2.43 -25.51 -9.22
CA GLN A 37 2.35 -24.05 -9.04
C GLN A 37 1.29 -23.63 -8.03
N LYS A 38 0.10 -24.22 -8.10
CA LYS A 38 -0.98 -23.93 -7.14
C LYS A 38 -0.59 -24.27 -5.71
N ALA A 39 0.11 -25.39 -5.51
CA ALA A 39 0.55 -25.80 -4.19
C ALA A 39 1.65 -24.88 -3.64
N VAL A 40 2.56 -24.42 -4.51
CA VAL A 40 3.64 -23.49 -4.16
C VAL A 40 3.09 -22.10 -3.84
N ILE A 41 2.15 -21.56 -4.63
CA ILE A 41 1.45 -20.31 -4.32
C ILE A 41 0.73 -20.43 -2.97
N GLY A 42 0.03 -21.55 -2.73
CA GLY A 42 -0.63 -21.79 -1.44
C GLY A 42 0.35 -21.83 -0.26
N HIS A 43 1.54 -22.43 -0.43
CA HIS A 43 2.59 -22.40 0.60
C HIS A 43 3.14 -20.98 0.81
N PHE A 44 3.44 -20.26 -0.27
CA PHE A 44 3.91 -18.88 -0.24
C PHE A 44 2.93 -17.98 0.52
N ASN A 45 1.63 -18.05 0.19
CA ASN A 45 0.58 -17.25 0.84
C ASN A 45 0.51 -17.52 2.34
N ARG A 46 0.62 -18.79 2.77
CA ARG A 46 0.64 -19.13 4.20
C ARG A 46 1.85 -18.54 4.92
N VAL A 47 3.05 -18.61 4.33
CA VAL A 47 4.27 -18.06 4.95
C VAL A 47 4.22 -16.53 4.97
N PHE A 48 3.73 -15.91 3.90
CA PHE A 48 3.58 -14.45 3.81
C PHE A 48 2.62 -13.94 4.89
N LEU A 49 1.43 -14.54 5.01
CA LEU A 49 0.44 -14.20 6.04
C LEU A 49 1.01 -14.42 7.45
N ALA A 50 1.68 -15.54 7.71
CA ALA A 50 2.34 -15.77 9.00
C ALA A 50 3.38 -14.68 9.32
N THR A 51 4.09 -14.18 8.30
CA THR A 51 5.06 -13.08 8.47
C THR A 51 4.35 -11.76 8.78
N ILE A 52 3.23 -11.42 8.11
CA ILE A 52 2.42 -10.23 8.46
C ILE A 52 2.00 -10.33 9.94
N ARG A 53 1.49 -11.49 10.37
CA ARG A 53 1.04 -11.72 11.76
C ARG A 53 2.14 -11.54 12.78
N GLU A 54 3.33 -12.08 12.53
CA GLU A 54 4.46 -11.93 13.45
C GLU A 54 4.79 -10.45 13.71
N PHE A 55 4.79 -9.64 12.65
CA PHE A 55 5.05 -8.21 12.76
C PHE A 55 3.88 -7.45 13.38
N SER A 56 2.64 -7.77 13.02
CA SER A 56 1.47 -7.09 13.57
C SER A 56 1.23 -7.45 15.04
N ASP A 57 1.50 -8.69 15.46
CA ASP A 57 1.52 -9.07 16.87
C ASP A 57 2.59 -8.30 17.64
N THR A 58 3.76 -8.10 17.04
CA THR A 58 4.81 -7.28 17.66
C THR A 58 4.39 -5.81 17.76
N GLU A 59 3.78 -5.23 16.72
CA GLU A 59 3.34 -3.83 16.74
C GLU A 59 2.15 -3.59 17.68
N SER A 60 1.22 -4.54 17.81
CA SER A 60 0.05 -4.40 18.69
C SER A 60 0.44 -4.27 20.17
N THR A 61 1.60 -4.81 20.58
CA THR A 61 2.13 -4.62 21.95
C THR A 61 2.59 -3.19 22.24
N LYS A 62 2.69 -2.32 21.22
CA LYS A 62 3.26 -0.97 21.32
C LYS A 62 2.21 0.13 21.36
N THR A 63 0.92 -0.21 21.34
CA THR A 63 -0.17 0.75 21.38
C THR A 63 -0.53 1.10 22.82
N ASP A 64 -0.52 2.38 23.14
CA ASP A 64 -1.04 2.91 24.39
C ASP A 64 -2.52 3.27 24.23
N SER A 65 -3.36 2.87 25.19
CA SER A 65 -4.81 3.14 25.20
C SER A 65 -5.18 4.49 25.80
N THR A 66 -4.20 5.28 26.27
CA THR A 66 -4.47 6.53 26.99
C THR A 66 -4.47 7.73 26.03
N PRO A 67 -5.54 8.55 25.98
CA PRO A 67 -5.61 9.71 25.10
C PRO A 67 -4.54 10.76 25.44
N ILE A 68 -3.87 11.31 24.42
CA ILE A 68 -3.01 12.48 24.58
C ILE A 68 -3.91 13.72 24.56
N SER A 69 -4.09 14.36 25.72
CA SER A 69 -4.73 15.68 25.83
C SER A 69 -6.14 15.81 25.22
N GLY A 70 -6.93 14.73 25.22
CA GLY A 70 -8.31 14.72 24.70
C GLY A 70 -8.43 14.65 23.18
N LYS A 71 -7.34 14.81 22.43
CA LYS A 71 -7.27 14.55 20.98
C LYS A 71 -7.06 13.07 20.72
N LEU A 72 -7.49 12.60 19.55
CA LEU A 72 -7.22 11.26 19.06
C LEU A 72 -5.73 11.09 18.67
N PHE A 73 -5.13 12.13 18.11
CA PHE A 73 -3.72 12.23 17.77
C PHE A 73 -3.27 13.70 17.73
N SER A 74 -1.96 13.92 17.81
CA SER A 74 -1.27 15.20 17.88
C SER A 74 -1.23 15.95 16.55
N ASP A 75 -0.78 17.19 16.60
CA ASP A 75 -0.57 17.99 15.39
C ASP A 75 0.62 17.45 14.57
N ASP A 76 1.52 16.68 15.19
CA ASP A 76 2.60 16.02 14.47
C ASP A 76 2.06 14.93 13.52
N VAL A 77 1.11 14.12 13.98
CA VAL A 77 0.42 13.16 13.10
C VAL A 77 -0.42 13.91 12.05
N LEU A 78 -1.13 14.97 12.45
CA LEU A 78 -1.97 15.78 11.55
C LEU A 78 -1.19 16.33 10.35
N TYR A 79 -0.03 16.95 10.59
CA TYR A 79 0.78 17.59 9.55
C TYR A 79 1.90 16.67 9.02
N PHE A 80 1.85 15.37 9.28
CA PHE A 80 2.87 14.43 8.82
C PHE A 80 2.94 14.41 7.29
N ALA A 81 1.80 14.29 6.60
CA ALA A 81 1.79 14.12 5.15
C ALA A 81 2.33 15.34 4.41
N GLU A 82 2.05 16.55 4.90
CA GLU A 82 2.60 17.80 4.37
C GLU A 82 4.12 17.84 4.48
N ARG A 83 4.66 17.44 5.63
CA ARG A 83 6.11 17.47 5.89
C ARG A 83 6.88 16.34 5.20
N HIS A 84 6.32 15.13 5.21
CA HIS A 84 7.01 13.92 4.76
C HIS A 84 6.85 13.69 3.25
N PHE A 85 5.66 13.96 2.70
CA PHE A 85 5.37 13.75 1.28
C PHE A 85 5.29 15.06 0.48
N GLY A 86 5.43 16.23 1.13
CA GLY A 86 5.39 17.53 0.47
C GLY A 86 4.00 17.93 -0.03
N LEU A 87 2.94 17.42 0.61
CA LEU A 87 1.56 17.73 0.22
C LEU A 87 1.16 19.15 0.64
N SER A 88 0.21 19.71 -0.10
CA SER A 88 -0.47 20.95 0.30
C SER A 88 -1.40 20.71 1.51
N PRO A 89 -1.77 21.77 2.25
CA PRO A 89 -2.76 21.67 3.33
C PRO A 89 -4.08 21.07 2.86
N HIS A 90 -4.88 20.53 3.79
CA HIS A 90 -6.17 19.94 3.46
C HIS A 90 -7.09 20.94 2.75
N GLU A 91 -7.51 20.62 1.53
CA GLU A 91 -8.45 21.41 0.72
C GLU A 91 -9.49 20.49 0.05
N ASP A 92 -9.02 19.43 -0.61
CA ASP A 92 -9.84 18.41 -1.25
C ASP A 92 -9.35 16.98 -0.93
N ASN A 93 -10.06 15.98 -1.44
CA ASN A 93 -9.68 14.57 -1.31
C ASN A 93 -8.92 14.12 -2.57
N SER A 94 -7.68 14.58 -2.68
CA SER A 94 -6.73 14.19 -3.73
C SER A 94 -5.39 13.76 -3.14
N ALA A 95 -4.55 13.15 -3.96
CA ALA A 95 -3.20 12.71 -3.61
C ALA A 95 -2.20 13.88 -3.49
N LEU A 96 -2.66 15.12 -3.67
CA LEU A 96 -1.85 16.34 -3.60
C LEU A 96 -2.10 17.15 -2.31
N HIS A 97 -3.19 16.85 -1.59
CA HIS A 97 -3.57 17.54 -0.36
C HIS A 97 -3.53 16.58 0.82
N ASN A 98 -3.29 17.12 2.01
CA ASN A 98 -3.28 16.34 3.24
C ASN A 98 -4.65 15.68 3.48
N PRO A 99 -4.76 14.34 3.61
CA PRO A 99 -6.03 13.69 3.91
C PRO A 99 -6.53 13.95 5.33
N LEU A 100 -5.65 14.44 6.22
CA LEU A 100 -6.00 14.76 7.60
C LEU A 100 -6.34 16.23 7.77
N ASN A 101 -7.37 16.50 8.58
CA ASN A 101 -7.75 17.84 9.00
C ASN A 101 -8.01 17.86 10.52
N PRO A 102 -8.11 19.04 11.15
CA PRO A 102 -8.28 19.14 12.61
C PRO A 102 -9.50 18.39 13.16
N SER A 103 -10.60 18.26 12.40
CA SER A 103 -11.79 17.53 12.84
C SER A 103 -11.52 16.04 13.04
N HIS A 104 -10.57 15.46 12.31
CA HIS A 104 -10.18 14.06 12.46
C HIS A 104 -9.50 13.76 13.80
N GLN A 105 -9.02 14.79 14.53
CA GLN A 105 -8.50 14.64 15.89
C GLN A 105 -9.60 14.48 16.96
N ASP A 106 -10.87 14.76 16.65
CA ASP A 106 -11.99 14.64 17.60
C ASP A 106 -12.69 13.27 17.45
N LEU A 107 -12.54 12.36 18.43
CA LEU A 107 -13.28 11.09 18.44
C LEU A 107 -14.80 11.28 18.40
N GLY A 108 -15.31 12.38 18.99
CA GLY A 108 -16.72 12.74 18.91
C GLY A 108 -17.18 13.04 17.49
N TYR A 109 -16.31 13.62 16.65
CA TYR A 109 -16.60 13.85 15.24
C TYR A 109 -16.80 12.52 14.50
N TRP A 110 -15.90 11.55 14.69
CA TRP A 110 -16.05 10.21 14.12
C TRP A 110 -17.36 9.55 14.54
N LYS A 111 -17.70 9.61 15.84
CA LYS A 111 -18.96 9.05 16.38
C LYS A 111 -20.21 9.73 15.80
N ARG A 112 -20.20 11.07 15.68
CA ARG A 112 -21.32 11.83 15.07
C ARG A 112 -21.48 11.51 13.59
N ARG A 113 -20.38 11.29 12.85
CA ARG A 113 -20.43 10.92 11.44
C ARG A 113 -21.04 9.53 11.22
N ALA A 114 -20.80 8.60 12.15
CA ALA A 114 -21.37 7.25 12.08
C ALA A 114 -22.86 7.19 12.47
N LYS A 115 -23.39 8.21 13.19
CA LYS A 115 -24.73 8.15 13.74
C LYS A 115 -25.49 9.44 13.48
N ASP A 116 -26.56 9.33 12.70
CA ASP A 116 -27.60 10.36 12.63
C ASP A 116 -28.29 10.45 14.01
N PRO A 117 -28.27 11.63 14.68
CA PRO A 117 -28.90 11.82 15.98
C PRO A 117 -30.39 11.44 16.03
N ASP A 118 -31.08 11.55 14.88
CA ASP A 118 -32.52 11.34 14.77
C ASP A 118 -32.87 9.92 14.27
N SER A 119 -31.87 9.07 14.05
CA SER A 119 -32.03 7.69 13.56
C SER A 119 -31.84 6.65 14.67
N ASP A 120 -32.78 5.70 14.74
CA ASP A 120 -32.69 4.51 15.60
C ASP A 120 -31.78 3.40 15.01
N VAL A 121 -31.21 3.63 13.82
CA VAL A 121 -30.30 2.67 13.17
C VAL A 121 -28.96 2.62 13.92
N GLU A 122 -28.35 1.43 13.95
CA GLU A 122 -27.00 1.26 14.49
C GLU A 122 -26.00 2.19 13.78
N PRO A 123 -24.99 2.75 14.48
CA PRO A 123 -24.00 3.59 13.85
C PRO A 123 -23.31 2.86 12.70
N CYS A 124 -23.23 3.49 11.54
CA CYS A 124 -22.54 2.95 10.36
C CYS A 124 -21.90 4.05 9.53
N TYR A 125 -20.88 3.67 8.74
CA TYR A 125 -20.35 4.55 7.70
C TYR A 125 -20.83 4.10 6.32
N SER A 126 -20.82 5.04 5.38
CA SER A 126 -21.15 4.77 3.99
C SER A 126 -20.15 5.44 3.06
N THR A 127 -20.41 5.36 1.75
CA THR A 127 -19.65 6.10 0.74
C THR A 127 -19.72 7.63 0.91
N ALA A 128 -20.70 8.17 1.66
CA ALA A 128 -20.72 9.57 2.05
C ALA A 128 -19.59 9.95 3.04
N ASP A 129 -18.94 8.94 3.65
CA ASP A 129 -17.85 9.08 4.60
C ASP A 129 -16.49 8.67 4.01
N ALA A 130 -16.36 8.67 2.68
CA ALA A 130 -15.10 8.34 2.00
C ALA A 130 -13.91 9.21 2.46
N ASN A 131 -14.15 10.45 2.92
CA ASN A 131 -13.12 11.29 3.52
C ASN A 131 -12.54 10.69 4.82
N LEU A 132 -13.36 9.96 5.59
CA LEU A 132 -12.92 9.25 6.79
C LEU A 132 -12.12 8.00 6.43
N ALA A 133 -12.44 7.34 5.31
CA ALA A 133 -11.62 6.25 4.78
C ALA A 133 -10.21 6.80 4.45
N ASP A 134 -10.11 7.92 3.75
CA ASP A 134 -8.83 8.56 3.42
C ASP A 134 -8.04 9.01 4.64
N ALA A 135 -8.71 9.57 5.64
CA ALA A 135 -8.09 9.89 6.92
C ALA A 135 -7.52 8.63 7.60
N ALA A 136 -8.29 7.54 7.64
CA ALA A 136 -7.82 6.27 8.22
C ALA A 136 -6.68 5.64 7.41
N LYS A 137 -6.72 5.67 6.08
CA LYS A 137 -5.59 5.24 5.22
C LYS A 137 -4.34 6.05 5.55
N MET A 138 -4.46 7.37 5.71
CA MET A 138 -3.32 8.21 6.05
C MET A 138 -2.77 7.90 7.44
N LEU A 139 -3.62 7.64 8.44
CA LEU A 139 -3.15 7.17 9.74
C LEU A 139 -2.38 5.84 9.64
N VAL A 140 -2.81 4.90 8.78
CA VAL A 140 -2.07 3.65 8.53
C VAL A 140 -0.70 3.95 7.92
N ILE A 141 -0.65 4.86 6.94
CA ILE A 141 0.60 5.29 6.30
C ILE A 141 1.53 5.95 7.33
N VAL A 142 1.02 6.83 8.20
CA VAL A 142 1.82 7.46 9.26
C VAL A 142 2.38 6.40 10.22
N ALA A 143 1.54 5.46 10.68
CA ALA A 143 1.94 4.37 11.57
C ALA A 143 3.05 3.49 10.95
N ALA A 144 3.04 3.33 9.63
CA ALA A 144 4.01 2.54 8.89
C ALA A 144 5.31 3.29 8.58
N THR A 145 5.22 4.56 8.19
CA THR A 145 6.30 5.28 7.48
C THR A 145 6.98 6.39 8.26
N ALA A 146 6.41 6.85 9.38
CA ALA A 146 7.04 7.91 10.16
C ALA A 146 8.42 7.49 10.70
N ASP A 147 9.39 8.40 10.62
CA ASP A 147 10.79 8.12 10.97
C ASP A 147 10.98 7.95 12.49
N ASP A 148 10.19 8.67 13.29
CA ASP A 148 10.24 8.59 14.75
C ASP A 148 9.21 7.60 15.31
N LYS A 149 9.59 6.94 16.41
CA LYS A 149 8.77 5.91 17.04
C LYS A 149 7.52 6.49 17.72
N THR A 150 7.52 7.75 18.09
CA THR A 150 6.43 8.38 18.84
C THR A 150 5.24 8.59 17.92
N THR A 151 5.45 9.26 16.78
CA THR A 151 4.43 9.49 15.76
C THR A 151 3.89 8.18 15.20
N ARG A 152 4.75 7.18 14.96
CA ARG A 152 4.29 5.84 14.55
C ARG A 152 3.32 5.21 15.54
N ARG A 153 3.70 5.17 16.82
CA ARG A 153 2.89 4.56 17.89
C ARG A 153 1.59 5.33 18.10
N GLU A 154 1.66 6.65 18.06
CA GLU A 154 0.49 7.51 18.23
C GLU A 154 -0.54 7.26 17.12
N ALA A 155 -0.13 7.24 15.86
CA ALA A 155 -1.02 6.94 14.74
C ALA A 155 -1.64 5.53 14.85
N LEU A 156 -0.85 4.53 15.26
CA LEU A 156 -1.35 3.17 15.48
C LEU A 156 -2.35 3.10 16.65
N SER A 157 -2.06 3.78 17.77
CA SER A 157 -2.97 3.91 18.91
C SER A 157 -4.28 4.59 18.53
N ALA A 158 -4.22 5.65 17.72
CA ALA A 158 -5.40 6.32 17.18
C ALA A 158 -6.27 5.36 16.37
N LEU A 159 -5.67 4.57 15.47
CA LEU A 159 -6.37 3.57 14.68
C LEU A 159 -7.00 2.46 15.53
N VAL A 160 -6.26 1.92 16.51
CA VAL A 160 -6.79 0.90 17.44
C VAL A 160 -7.97 1.47 18.20
N ARG A 161 -7.86 2.69 18.73
CA ARG A 161 -8.97 3.34 19.43
C ARG A 161 -10.19 3.53 18.52
N LEU A 162 -9.99 3.98 17.28
CA LEU A 162 -11.08 4.07 16.30
C LEU A 162 -11.73 2.71 16.05
N SER A 163 -10.94 1.66 15.87
CA SER A 163 -11.45 0.31 15.62
C SER A 163 -12.31 -0.26 16.76
N THR A 164 -12.16 0.24 17.99
CA THR A 164 -12.95 -0.16 19.14
C THR A 164 -14.13 0.77 19.47
N GLU A 165 -14.14 1.99 18.94
CA GLU A 165 -15.07 3.05 19.36
C GLU A 165 -16.04 3.50 18.27
N VAL A 166 -15.75 3.17 17.01
CA VAL A 166 -16.57 3.45 15.83
C VAL A 166 -16.55 2.25 14.87
N PRO A 167 -17.54 2.09 13.97
CA PRO A 167 -17.60 0.96 13.04
C PRO A 167 -16.61 1.15 11.88
N ILE A 168 -15.30 1.21 12.16
CA ILE A 168 -14.27 1.46 11.15
C ILE A 168 -14.26 0.40 10.04
N SER A 169 -14.79 -0.80 10.32
CA SER A 169 -14.98 -1.87 9.34
C SER A 169 -15.86 -1.45 8.16
N ASP A 170 -16.80 -0.52 8.37
CA ASP A 170 -17.72 -0.06 7.34
C ASP A 170 -17.03 0.83 6.29
N LEU A 171 -15.84 1.36 6.63
CA LEU A 171 -15.01 2.09 5.68
C LEU A 171 -14.29 1.16 4.70
N ARG A 172 -14.37 -0.17 4.87
CA ARG A 172 -13.81 -1.14 3.92
C ARG A 172 -14.75 -1.36 2.75
N GLY A 173 -14.19 -1.61 1.58
CA GLY A 173 -14.94 -1.96 0.37
C GLY A 173 -15.82 -0.83 -0.17
N LEU A 174 -15.62 0.41 0.28
CA LEU A 174 -16.35 1.55 -0.24
C LEU A 174 -15.96 1.83 -1.70
N HIS A 175 -16.96 1.99 -2.57
CA HIS A 175 -16.75 2.26 -4.00
C HIS A 175 -17.95 2.95 -4.67
N TRP A 176 -17.70 3.76 -5.69
CA TRP A 176 -18.70 4.31 -6.63
C TRP A 176 -18.14 4.35 -8.05
N GLY A 177 -17.96 3.17 -8.66
CA GLY A 177 -17.32 3.03 -9.98
C GLY A 177 -15.78 2.98 -9.92
N HIS A 178 -15.17 3.58 -8.90
CA HIS A 178 -13.80 3.36 -8.46
C HIS A 178 -13.77 3.10 -6.95
N ALA A 179 -12.82 2.29 -6.48
CA ALA A 179 -12.72 1.91 -5.07
C ALA A 179 -11.99 2.99 -4.27
N PHE A 180 -12.49 3.29 -3.08
CA PHE A 180 -11.89 4.23 -2.11
C PHE A 180 -11.96 3.74 -0.67
N GLY A 181 -12.29 2.47 -0.43
CA GLY A 181 -12.31 1.85 0.88
C GLY A 181 -10.95 1.84 1.60
N LEU A 182 -10.98 1.78 2.93
CA LEU A 182 -9.81 1.74 3.81
C LEU A 182 -8.85 0.59 3.46
N ASP A 183 -9.38 -0.56 3.07
CA ASP A 183 -8.64 -1.77 2.68
C ASP A 183 -7.68 -1.56 1.50
N LEU A 184 -7.91 -0.54 0.66
CA LEU A 184 -7.03 -0.25 -0.47
C LEU A 184 -5.61 0.15 -0.06
N VAL A 185 -5.43 0.72 1.14
CA VAL A 185 -4.08 1.04 1.64
C VAL A 185 -3.20 -0.20 1.72
N ALA A 186 -3.78 -1.32 2.16
CA ALA A 186 -3.10 -2.60 2.22
C ALA A 186 -3.05 -3.29 0.86
N SER A 187 -4.14 -3.27 0.09
CA SER A 187 -4.21 -3.94 -1.21
C SER A 187 -3.18 -3.38 -2.21
N VAL A 188 -3.06 -2.05 -2.31
CA VAL A 188 -2.09 -1.42 -3.23
C VAL A 188 -0.66 -1.64 -2.76
N ALA A 189 -0.40 -1.53 -1.45
CA ALA A 189 0.91 -1.82 -0.87
C ALA A 189 1.33 -3.29 -1.07
N LEU A 190 0.39 -4.23 -0.93
CA LEU A 190 0.63 -5.68 -1.12
C LEU A 190 1.01 -5.98 -2.56
N GLN A 191 0.21 -5.49 -3.53
CA GLN A 191 0.47 -5.70 -4.94
C GLN A 191 1.81 -5.11 -5.36
N MET A 192 2.15 -3.89 -4.91
CA MET A 192 3.47 -3.31 -5.16
C MET A 192 4.60 -4.09 -4.52
N TYR A 193 4.43 -4.54 -3.29
CA TYR A 193 5.42 -5.34 -2.61
C TYR A 193 5.67 -6.68 -3.34
N ILE A 194 4.61 -7.40 -3.72
CA ILE A 194 4.73 -8.68 -4.42
C ILE A 194 5.30 -8.50 -5.82
N PHE A 195 4.78 -7.57 -6.63
CA PHE A 195 5.29 -7.37 -8.00
C PHE A 195 6.77 -7.04 -8.01
N LEU A 196 7.23 -6.10 -7.18
CA LEU A 196 8.63 -5.68 -7.19
C LEU A 196 9.58 -6.82 -6.75
N ASN A 197 9.27 -7.50 -5.65
CA ASN A 197 10.12 -8.59 -5.18
C ASN A 197 10.03 -9.82 -6.12
N LEU A 198 8.86 -10.15 -6.66
CA LEU A 198 8.70 -11.28 -7.57
C LEU A 198 9.42 -11.03 -8.91
N ILE A 199 9.29 -9.83 -9.48
CA ILE A 199 10.02 -9.47 -10.71
C ILE A 199 11.54 -9.54 -10.47
N GLU A 200 12.04 -8.98 -9.36
CA GLU A 200 13.47 -9.10 -9.01
C GLU A 200 13.89 -10.57 -8.86
N ALA A 201 13.09 -11.40 -8.19
CA ALA A 201 13.37 -12.82 -8.00
C ALA A 201 13.41 -13.61 -9.32
N VAL A 202 12.48 -13.33 -10.24
CA VAL A 202 12.42 -13.98 -11.55
C VAL A 202 13.56 -13.48 -12.45
N GLU A 203 13.80 -12.16 -12.50
CA GLU A 203 14.87 -11.55 -13.31
C GLU A 203 16.25 -12.06 -12.88
N SER A 204 16.50 -12.20 -11.58
CA SER A 204 17.78 -12.70 -11.07
C SER A 204 18.14 -14.12 -11.53
N ARG A 205 17.16 -14.88 -12.03
CA ARG A 205 17.30 -16.25 -12.55
C ARG A 205 17.34 -16.29 -14.07
N ALA A 206 16.96 -15.20 -14.74
CA ALA A 206 16.89 -15.14 -16.19
C ALA A 206 18.30 -15.07 -16.81
N ALA A 207 18.45 -15.64 -18.00
CA ALA A 207 19.70 -15.56 -18.74
C ALA A 207 19.96 -14.14 -19.28
N GLU A 208 18.89 -13.41 -19.57
CA GLU A 208 18.93 -12.03 -20.05
C GLU A 208 18.26 -11.11 -19.04
N ARG A 209 18.82 -9.91 -18.86
CA ARG A 209 18.26 -8.90 -17.98
C ARG A 209 17.04 -8.25 -18.60
N VAL A 210 15.96 -8.19 -17.83
CA VAL A 210 14.73 -7.50 -18.20
C VAL A 210 14.61 -6.25 -17.31
N PRO A 211 14.56 -5.03 -17.88
CA PRO A 211 14.33 -3.83 -17.10
C PRO A 211 12.99 -3.90 -16.36
N LEU A 212 12.98 -3.53 -15.08
CA LEU A 212 11.77 -3.52 -14.26
C LEU A 212 10.66 -2.67 -14.91
N LEU A 213 11.05 -1.50 -15.42
CA LEU A 213 10.14 -0.55 -16.08
C LEU A 213 9.74 -0.94 -17.51
N SER A 214 9.92 -2.22 -17.87
CA SER A 214 9.40 -2.83 -19.10
C SER A 214 8.38 -3.94 -18.84
N VAL A 215 8.10 -4.27 -17.57
CA VAL A 215 7.12 -5.33 -17.22
C VAL A 215 5.70 -4.77 -17.27
N GLU A 216 4.86 -5.31 -18.17
CA GLU A 216 3.53 -4.77 -18.49
C GLU A 216 2.60 -4.80 -17.27
N GLN A 217 2.61 -5.87 -16.46
CA GLN A 217 1.79 -5.97 -15.24
C GLN A 217 2.12 -4.84 -14.26
N LEU A 218 3.41 -4.53 -14.07
CA LEU A 218 3.85 -3.41 -13.23
C LEU A 218 3.43 -2.07 -13.84
N LEU A 219 3.69 -1.85 -15.13
CA LEU A 219 3.32 -0.59 -15.80
C LEU A 219 1.80 -0.37 -15.79
N SER A 220 1.01 -1.42 -16.02
CA SER A 220 -0.45 -1.39 -15.94
C SER A 220 -0.90 -1.03 -14.53
N PHE A 221 -0.30 -1.64 -13.50
CA PHE A 221 -0.66 -1.34 -12.12
C PHE A 221 -0.26 0.07 -11.70
N LEU A 222 0.92 0.54 -12.09
CA LEU A 222 1.33 1.93 -11.84
C LEU A 222 0.33 2.91 -12.48
N SER A 223 -0.05 2.66 -13.74
CA SER A 223 -0.94 3.53 -14.53
C SER A 223 -2.40 3.51 -14.08
N ASN A 224 -2.89 2.40 -13.54
CA ASN A 224 -4.31 2.25 -13.22
C ASN A 224 -4.57 2.34 -11.71
N HIS A 225 -3.53 2.16 -10.90
CA HIS A 225 -3.59 2.03 -9.45
C HIS A 225 -2.61 2.99 -8.76
N ALA A 226 -1.36 2.55 -8.58
CA ALA A 226 -0.44 3.15 -7.61
C ALA A 226 -0.10 4.64 -7.84
N LEU A 227 -0.18 5.14 -9.08
CA LEU A 227 0.15 6.53 -9.40
C LEU A 227 -1.07 7.39 -9.63
N GLU A 228 -2.29 6.88 -9.59
CA GLU A 228 -3.46 7.66 -9.98
C GLU A 228 -3.91 8.65 -8.88
N ASN A 229 -4.68 9.65 -9.30
CA ASN A 229 -5.24 10.70 -8.45
C ASN A 229 -6.76 10.83 -8.64
N TYR A 230 -7.48 9.72 -8.45
CA TYR A 230 -8.94 9.72 -8.39
C TYR A 230 -9.46 10.23 -7.04
N ASP A 231 -10.78 10.26 -6.87
CA ASP A 231 -11.43 10.64 -5.61
C ASP A 231 -10.98 9.74 -4.47
N PHE A 232 -10.56 10.36 -3.36
CA PHE A 232 -10.08 9.68 -2.15
C PHE A 232 -8.90 8.71 -2.36
N PRO A 233 -7.75 9.19 -2.88
CA PRO A 233 -6.64 8.34 -3.30
C PRO A 233 -5.53 8.24 -2.24
N ALA A 234 -5.81 8.42 -0.94
CA ALA A 234 -4.75 8.52 0.06
C ALA A 234 -3.79 7.32 0.09
N GLN A 235 -4.25 6.12 -0.30
CA GLN A 235 -3.40 4.93 -0.47
C GLN A 235 -2.25 5.14 -1.47
N ASN A 236 -2.43 6.00 -2.48
CA ASN A 236 -1.46 6.22 -3.55
C ASN A 236 -0.35 7.20 -3.16
N ILE A 237 -0.52 8.00 -2.10
CA ILE A 237 0.45 9.02 -1.67
C ILE A 237 1.89 8.48 -1.51
N PRO A 238 2.15 7.41 -0.72
CA PRO A 238 3.52 6.90 -0.57
C PRO A 238 4.08 6.32 -1.88
N HIS A 239 3.22 5.73 -2.72
CA HIS A 239 3.61 5.16 -4.00
C HIS A 239 4.02 6.26 -4.99
N ARG A 240 3.20 7.32 -5.11
CA ARG A 240 3.50 8.50 -5.91
C ARG A 240 4.81 9.15 -5.46
N ALA A 241 4.99 9.37 -4.16
CA ALA A 241 6.20 9.98 -3.62
C ALA A 241 7.47 9.21 -4.03
N PHE A 242 7.45 7.88 -3.92
CA PHE A 242 8.58 7.04 -4.34
C PHE A 242 8.80 7.09 -5.86
N TRP A 243 7.80 6.79 -6.67
CA TRP A 243 7.95 6.66 -8.12
C TRP A 243 8.21 7.99 -8.82
N HIS A 244 7.57 9.08 -8.37
CA HIS A 244 7.84 10.42 -8.88
C HIS A 244 9.27 10.86 -8.61
N SER A 245 9.86 10.45 -7.48
CA SER A 245 11.28 10.73 -7.18
C SER A 245 12.26 10.07 -8.18
N LEU A 246 11.80 9.04 -8.89
CA LEU A 246 12.54 8.34 -9.95
C LEU A 246 12.14 8.81 -11.37
N GLY A 247 11.30 9.84 -11.48
CA GLY A 247 10.78 10.35 -12.74
C GLY A 247 9.63 9.52 -13.35
N VAL A 248 9.16 8.48 -12.66
CA VAL A 248 8.07 7.62 -13.11
C VAL A 248 6.74 8.26 -12.71
N THR A 249 6.11 8.96 -13.66
CA THR A 249 4.80 9.61 -13.50
C THR A 249 3.72 8.93 -14.33
N GLU A 250 2.45 9.21 -14.06
CA GLU A 250 1.26 8.77 -14.79
C GLU A 250 1.41 9.06 -16.29
N SER A 251 1.84 10.29 -16.63
CA SER A 251 2.07 10.70 -18.02
C SER A 251 3.25 9.98 -18.66
N TRP A 252 4.29 9.65 -17.90
CA TRP A 252 5.40 8.84 -18.38
C TRP A 252 4.95 7.41 -18.66
N VAL A 253 4.23 6.76 -17.73
CA VAL A 253 3.74 5.38 -17.90
C VAL A 253 2.76 5.30 -19.07
N ALA A 254 1.82 6.24 -19.17
CA ALA A 254 0.86 6.30 -20.27
C ALA A 254 1.57 6.49 -21.63
N GLY A 255 2.57 7.36 -21.70
CA GLY A 255 3.38 7.54 -22.90
C GLY A 255 4.20 6.30 -23.25
N ARG A 256 4.76 5.62 -22.25
CA ARG A 256 5.51 4.36 -22.42
C ARG A 256 4.65 3.27 -23.03
N ARG A 257 3.48 3.02 -22.44
CA ARG A 257 2.54 1.97 -22.89
C ARG A 257 1.96 2.25 -24.27
N LYS A 258 1.82 3.53 -24.65
CA LYS A 258 1.34 3.93 -25.99
C LYS A 258 2.45 4.02 -27.04
N GLY A 259 3.73 3.90 -26.65
CA GLY A 259 4.86 4.13 -27.54
C GLY A 259 5.00 5.59 -28.01
N THR A 260 4.44 6.54 -27.27
CA THR A 260 4.42 7.98 -27.59
C THR A 260 5.37 8.81 -26.71
N LEU A 261 6.25 8.16 -25.96
CA LEU A 261 7.28 8.86 -25.19
C LEU A 261 8.29 9.51 -26.15
N GLU A 262 8.23 10.84 -26.24
CA GLU A 262 9.22 11.64 -26.97
C GLU A 262 10.26 12.20 -25.99
N GLY A 263 11.54 11.99 -26.28
CA GLY A 263 12.69 12.55 -25.55
C GLY A 263 13.18 11.75 -24.33
N ASP A 264 14.35 12.14 -23.83
CA ASP A 264 14.99 11.60 -22.63
C ASP A 264 14.38 12.23 -21.37
N LYS A 265 13.15 11.83 -21.00
CA LYS A 265 12.74 12.02 -19.60
C LYS A 265 13.66 11.16 -18.74
N ALA A 266 14.47 11.79 -17.90
CA ALA A 266 15.39 11.12 -16.99
C ALA A 266 14.59 10.26 -15.99
N VAL A 267 14.39 8.99 -16.35
CA VAL A 267 13.73 7.99 -15.51
C VAL A 267 14.78 7.01 -15.04
N ILE A 268 14.73 6.72 -13.74
CA ILE A 268 15.66 5.82 -13.08
C ILE A 268 14.93 4.51 -12.81
N ASP A 269 15.35 3.44 -13.46
CA ASP A 269 14.93 2.09 -13.09
C ASP A 269 15.75 1.66 -11.86
N PRO A 270 15.12 1.44 -10.69
CA PRO A 270 15.84 1.15 -9.46
C PRO A 270 16.54 -0.22 -9.47
N LEU A 271 16.17 -1.13 -10.37
CA LEU A 271 16.81 -2.44 -10.55
C LEU A 271 17.81 -2.48 -11.72
N ALA A 272 17.95 -1.39 -12.49
CA ALA A 272 18.90 -1.32 -13.60
C ALA A 272 20.35 -1.60 -13.16
N GLY A 273 21.13 -2.14 -14.11
CA GLY A 273 22.57 -2.32 -13.95
C GLY A 273 23.29 -0.97 -13.90
N GLY A 274 24.05 -0.73 -12.84
CA GLY A 274 24.77 0.52 -12.63
C GLY A 274 25.39 0.55 -11.23
N SER A 275 26.49 1.27 -11.09
CA SER A 275 27.21 1.43 -9.81
C SER A 275 27.50 2.89 -9.46
N ASP A 276 26.94 3.82 -10.23
CA ASP A 276 27.03 5.24 -9.90
C ASP A 276 26.18 5.57 -8.66
N GLU A 277 26.42 6.76 -8.12
CA GLU A 277 25.76 7.24 -6.91
C GLU A 277 24.23 7.34 -7.08
N VAL A 278 23.76 7.67 -8.30
CA VAL A 278 22.33 7.79 -8.62
C VAL A 278 21.65 6.42 -8.51
N GLN A 279 22.24 5.39 -9.13
CA GLN A 279 21.73 4.03 -9.08
C GLN A 279 21.81 3.43 -7.67
N HIS A 280 22.89 3.71 -6.93
CA HIS A 280 23.02 3.28 -5.54
C HIS A 280 21.91 3.90 -4.68
N LYS A 281 21.67 5.21 -4.81
CA LYS A 281 20.59 5.91 -4.10
C LYS A 281 19.22 5.35 -4.48
N ALA A 282 18.96 5.10 -5.76
CA ALA A 282 17.70 4.52 -6.22
C ALA A 282 17.44 3.14 -5.61
N ARG A 283 18.47 2.28 -5.50
CA ARG A 283 18.37 0.97 -4.85
C ARG A 283 18.11 1.07 -3.34
N GLU A 284 18.77 1.98 -2.64
CA GLU A 284 18.51 2.21 -1.22
C GLU A 284 17.10 2.77 -0.98
N SER A 285 16.64 3.70 -1.82
CA SER A 285 15.27 4.20 -1.81
C SER A 285 14.25 3.09 -2.07
N LEU A 286 14.51 2.18 -3.02
CA LEU A 286 13.65 1.00 -3.27
C LEU A 286 13.58 0.09 -2.04
N LYS A 287 14.71 -0.17 -1.37
CA LYS A 287 14.72 -0.97 -0.13
C LYS A 287 13.89 -0.32 0.97
N LYS A 288 13.96 1.00 1.13
CA LYS A 288 13.12 1.74 2.09
C LYS A 288 11.64 1.62 1.69
N TYR A 289 11.33 1.87 0.42
CA TYR A 289 9.96 1.78 -0.09
C TYR A 289 9.33 0.40 0.12
N LEU A 290 10.08 -0.69 -0.12
CA LEU A 290 9.59 -2.05 0.17
C LEU A 290 9.36 -2.30 1.66
N LYS A 291 10.22 -1.74 2.54
CA LYS A 291 9.98 -1.78 3.99
C LYS A 291 8.70 -1.04 4.36
N ASP A 292 8.48 0.13 3.78
CA ASP A 292 7.31 0.97 4.02
C ASP A 292 6.03 0.27 3.53
N CYS A 293 6.03 -0.32 2.33
CA CYS A 293 4.92 -1.13 1.83
C CYS A 293 4.60 -2.29 2.78
N PHE A 294 5.61 -3.05 3.21
CA PHE A 294 5.39 -4.15 4.16
C PHE A 294 4.90 -3.65 5.53
N ALA A 295 5.36 -2.47 5.95
CA ALA A 295 4.91 -1.84 7.18
C ALA A 295 3.44 -1.42 7.16
N ILE A 296 2.95 -0.96 6.02
CA ILE A 296 1.53 -0.70 5.80
C ILE A 296 0.71 -1.98 6.01
N LEU A 297 1.19 -3.14 5.54
CA LEU A 297 0.47 -4.40 5.68
C LEU A 297 0.28 -4.80 7.14
N TYR A 298 1.37 -4.82 7.93
CA TYR A 298 1.25 -5.23 9.33
C TYR A 298 0.55 -4.17 10.18
N ALA A 299 0.66 -2.87 9.84
CA ALA A 299 -0.06 -1.81 10.55
C ALA A 299 -1.56 -1.92 10.31
N TYR A 300 -1.97 -2.13 9.05
CA TYR A 300 -3.36 -2.38 8.69
C TYR A 300 -3.90 -3.67 9.33
N ASP A 301 -3.11 -4.74 9.38
CA ASP A 301 -3.52 -5.99 10.02
C ASP A 301 -3.87 -5.81 11.51
N VAL A 302 -3.13 -4.96 12.25
CA VAL A 302 -3.50 -4.61 13.63
C VAL A 302 -4.90 -4.00 13.67
N VAL A 303 -5.19 -3.03 12.82
CA VAL A 303 -6.51 -2.36 12.76
C VAL A 303 -7.61 -3.35 12.38
N LEU A 304 -7.35 -4.15 11.34
CA LEU A 304 -8.29 -5.13 10.81
C LEU A 304 -8.68 -6.15 11.88
N ARG A 305 -7.71 -6.73 12.59
CA ARG A 305 -7.98 -7.70 13.66
C ARG A 305 -8.73 -7.10 14.84
N ASN A 306 -8.45 -5.85 15.19
CA ASN A 306 -9.23 -5.16 16.24
C ASN A 306 -10.67 -4.86 15.78
N ALA A 307 -10.87 -4.53 14.50
CA ALA A 307 -12.18 -4.18 13.97
C ALA A 307 -13.10 -5.39 13.71
N VAL A 308 -12.56 -6.50 13.19
CA VAL A 308 -13.39 -7.65 12.73
C VAL A 308 -13.00 -9.00 13.34
N GLY A 309 -11.99 -9.04 14.21
CA GLY A 309 -11.45 -10.27 14.78
C GLY A 309 -10.49 -11.02 13.84
N SER A 310 -9.70 -11.93 14.41
CA SER A 310 -8.63 -12.63 13.67
C SER A 310 -9.13 -13.50 12.53
N GLU A 311 -10.26 -14.20 12.69
CA GLU A 311 -10.78 -15.11 11.66
C GLU A 311 -11.15 -14.36 10.37
N ARG A 312 -11.93 -13.28 10.48
CA ARG A 312 -12.30 -12.44 9.32
C ARG A 312 -11.11 -11.69 8.73
N ALA A 313 -10.13 -11.31 9.56
CA ALA A 313 -8.89 -10.73 9.08
C ALA A 313 -8.10 -11.74 8.22
N ASP A 314 -8.08 -13.00 8.64
CA ASP A 314 -7.41 -14.08 7.90
C ASP A 314 -8.09 -14.38 6.57
N GLU A 315 -9.41 -14.39 6.53
CA GLU A 315 -10.19 -14.53 5.30
C GLU A 315 -9.86 -13.40 4.30
N TYR A 316 -9.81 -12.16 4.79
CA TYR A 316 -9.41 -11.01 3.98
C TYR A 316 -8.01 -11.18 3.40
N TRP A 317 -7.01 -11.50 4.22
CA TRP A 317 -5.65 -11.64 3.71
C TRP A 317 -5.48 -12.82 2.75
N GLN A 318 -6.17 -13.94 3.00
CA GLN A 318 -6.16 -15.07 2.07
C GLN A 318 -6.77 -14.67 0.71
N TYR A 319 -7.86 -13.91 0.72
CA TYR A 319 -8.46 -13.37 -0.49
C TYR A 319 -7.48 -12.44 -1.24
N GLU A 320 -6.93 -11.43 -0.56
CA GLU A 320 -5.99 -10.48 -1.16
C GLU A 320 -4.74 -11.17 -1.73
N LEU A 321 -4.14 -12.10 -0.98
CA LEU A 321 -2.95 -12.82 -1.42
C LEU A 321 -3.22 -13.71 -2.63
N ASN A 322 -4.37 -14.39 -2.68
CA ASN A 322 -4.74 -15.18 -3.86
C ASN A 322 -4.98 -14.27 -5.07
N TRP A 323 -5.70 -13.17 -4.86
CA TRP A 323 -6.02 -12.20 -5.91
C TRP A 323 -4.78 -11.65 -6.61
N VAL A 324 -3.71 -11.34 -5.86
CA VAL A 324 -2.45 -10.85 -6.44
C VAL A 324 -1.89 -11.81 -7.51
N PHE A 325 -2.01 -13.12 -7.31
CA PHE A 325 -1.51 -14.13 -8.25
C PHE A 325 -2.49 -14.46 -9.36
N GLU A 326 -3.79 -14.18 -9.20
CA GLU A 326 -4.78 -14.28 -10.29
C GLU A 326 -4.59 -13.16 -11.34
N LEU A 327 -3.89 -12.08 -10.98
CA LEU A 327 -3.52 -10.99 -11.87
C LEU A 327 -2.24 -11.27 -12.71
N LEU A 328 -1.54 -12.39 -12.48
CA LEU A 328 -0.25 -12.76 -13.09
C LEU A 328 -0.36 -13.99 -13.99
#